data_AF-A0A1M7ULF3-F1
#
_entry.id   AF-A0A1M7ULF3-F1
#
_cell.length_a   1.000
_cell.length_b   1.000
_cell.length_c   1.000
_cell.angle_alpha   90.00
_cell.angle_beta   90.00
_cell.angle_gamma   90.00
#
_symmetry.space_group_name_H-M   'P 1'
#
loop_
_entity.id
_entity.type
_entity.pdbx_description
1 polymer ?
#
loop_
_entity_poly.entity_id
_entity_poly.type
_entity_poly.pdbx_seq_one_letter_code
_entity_poly.pdbx_strand_id
1 'polypeptide(L)'
;MIGWEWLQREAHIFIRFVAEHYRPPNRPNHVYVINYKTSTGSWEPLFNAQGKALYPLLMAELDAIKKLRPTGGLMLRRDGSSLPWFGKGEILTQVQRISKKIILAAGLRPELTFTSFGRHGGTTEASASGLTETQLMQKGQWSSTAAMAHYLHDDDEAKQEAQMKRIKRRARQAKQAKIK
;
A
#
# COMPACT_ATOMS: atom_id res chain seq x y z
N MET A 1 7.91 -2.62 -2.01
CA MET A 1 6.70 -2.46 -2.87
C MET A 1 5.39 -2.78 -2.17
N ILE A 2 5.21 -3.92 -1.46
CA ILE A 2 3.90 -4.29 -0.87
C ILE A 2 3.25 -3.18 -0.02
N GLY A 3 4.02 -2.52 0.86
CA GLY A 3 3.47 -1.46 1.72
C GLY A 3 2.95 -0.26 0.93
N TRP A 4 3.52 0.01 -0.23
CA TRP A 4 3.11 1.09 -1.14
C TRP A 4 1.93 0.65 -2.01
N GLU A 5 2.09 -0.46 -2.73
CA GLU A 5 1.09 -0.93 -3.72
C GLU A 5 -0.23 -1.36 -3.08
N TRP A 6 -0.17 -2.03 -1.93
CA TRP A 6 -1.37 -2.55 -1.23
C TRP A 6 -1.71 -1.72 0.01
N LEU A 7 -0.99 -0.63 0.27
CA LEU A 7 -1.17 0.25 1.43
C LEU A 7 -1.08 -0.51 2.77
N GLN A 8 -0.24 -1.53 2.87
CA GLN A 8 -0.19 -2.41 4.04
C GLN A 8 0.88 -2.08 5.07
N ARG A 9 0.60 -2.46 6.32
CA ARG A 9 1.51 -2.29 7.46
C ARG A 9 2.59 -3.37 7.44
N GLU A 10 3.75 -3.04 8.02
CA GLU A 10 4.88 -3.96 8.19
C GLU A 10 4.47 -5.32 8.79
N ALA A 11 3.60 -5.30 9.80
CA ALA A 11 3.13 -6.51 10.45
C ALA A 11 2.34 -7.44 9.52
N HIS A 12 1.50 -6.91 8.62
CA HIS A 12 0.89 -7.75 7.59
C HIS A 12 1.97 -8.41 6.72
N ILE A 13 2.89 -7.59 6.22
CA ILE A 13 3.92 -7.95 5.24
C ILE A 13 4.86 -9.04 5.79
N PHE A 14 5.36 -8.88 7.01
CA PHE A 14 6.45 -9.71 7.55
C PHE A 14 5.99 -10.81 8.51
N ILE A 15 4.74 -10.77 8.99
CA ILE A 15 4.24 -11.68 10.03
C ILE A 15 3.06 -12.51 9.56
N ARG A 16 2.13 -11.94 8.78
CA ARG A 16 0.87 -12.61 8.41
C ARG A 16 0.80 -13.04 6.95
N PHE A 17 1.64 -12.47 6.09
CA PHE A 17 1.62 -12.78 4.66
C PHE A 17 2.30 -14.13 4.38
N VAL A 18 1.50 -15.14 4.09
CA VAL A 18 1.95 -16.51 3.74
C VAL A 18 1.78 -16.79 2.25
N ALA A 19 2.46 -17.81 1.74
CA ALA A 19 2.48 -18.15 0.32
C ALA A 19 1.09 -18.48 -0.25
N GLU A 20 0.19 -19.02 0.58
CA GLU A 20 -1.20 -19.35 0.25
C GLU A 20 -2.06 -18.10 0.02
N HIS A 21 -1.68 -16.96 0.60
CA HIS A 21 -2.39 -15.71 0.34
C HIS A 21 -2.16 -15.21 -1.08
N TYR A 22 -1.01 -15.50 -1.69
CA TYR A 22 -0.67 -14.98 -3.01
C TYR A 22 -0.93 -16.03 -4.08
N ARG A 23 -1.94 -15.82 -4.93
CA ARG A 23 -2.27 -16.68 -6.07
C ARG A 23 -2.40 -18.17 -5.71
N PRO A 24 -3.27 -18.54 -4.75
CA PRO A 24 -3.52 -19.95 -4.48
C PRO A 24 -4.20 -20.64 -5.68
N PRO A 25 -4.17 -21.98 -5.77
CA PRO A 25 -4.76 -22.71 -6.89
C PRO A 25 -6.25 -22.40 -7.13
N ASN A 26 -7.02 -22.20 -6.05
CA ASN A 26 -8.45 -21.87 -6.13
C ASN A 26 -8.73 -20.38 -6.43
N ARG A 27 -7.71 -19.51 -6.40
CA ARG A 27 -7.85 -18.08 -6.69
C ARG A 27 -6.58 -17.49 -7.32
N PRO A 28 -6.18 -17.96 -8.52
CA PRO A 28 -4.85 -17.69 -9.09
C PRO A 28 -4.64 -16.22 -9.51
N ASN A 29 -5.70 -15.42 -9.60
CA ASN A 29 -5.66 -14.02 -10.05
C ASN A 29 -5.83 -13.01 -8.91
N HIS A 30 -5.70 -13.45 -7.66
CA HIS A 30 -5.86 -12.58 -6.49
C HIS A 30 -4.77 -12.81 -5.45
N VAL A 31 -4.69 -11.84 -4.54
CA VAL A 31 -3.92 -11.92 -3.31
C VAL A 31 -4.81 -11.64 -2.11
N TYR A 32 -4.66 -12.40 -1.03
CA TYR A 32 -5.34 -12.13 0.23
C TYR A 32 -4.52 -11.15 1.05
N VAL A 33 -5.14 -10.03 1.43
CA VAL A 33 -4.51 -8.95 2.17
C VAL A 33 -5.19 -8.80 3.52
N ILE A 34 -4.42 -8.89 4.59
CA ILE A 34 -4.93 -8.85 5.98
C ILE A 34 -4.61 -7.51 6.62
N ASN A 35 -5.64 -6.86 7.15
CA ASN A 35 -5.47 -5.76 8.09
C ASN A 35 -5.04 -6.33 9.45
N TYR A 36 -3.76 -6.16 9.78
CA TYR A 36 -3.16 -6.68 11.00
C TYR A 36 -3.90 -6.29 12.29
N LYS A 37 -4.46 -5.07 12.39
CA LYS A 37 -5.10 -4.61 13.63
C LYS A 37 -6.44 -5.29 13.90
N THR A 38 -7.18 -5.59 12.84
CA THR A 38 -8.54 -6.17 12.93
C THR A 38 -8.55 -7.66 12.65
N SER A 39 -7.44 -8.23 12.16
CA SER A 39 -7.33 -9.59 11.64
C SER A 39 -8.35 -9.94 10.55
N THR A 40 -9.00 -8.92 9.97
CA THR A 40 -9.88 -9.07 8.81
C THR A 40 -9.04 -8.93 7.54
N GLY A 41 -9.46 -9.59 6.47
CA GLY A 41 -8.79 -9.48 5.18
C GLY A 41 -9.73 -9.61 4.01
N SER A 42 -9.28 -9.12 2.86
CA SER A 42 -10.00 -9.16 1.59
C SER A 42 -9.10 -9.73 0.50
N TRP A 43 -9.75 -10.27 -0.53
CA TRP A 43 -9.05 -10.70 -1.73
C TRP A 43 -8.96 -9.56 -2.71
N GLU A 44 -7.74 -9.14 -3.00
CA GLU A 44 -7.45 -8.06 -3.94
C GLU A 44 -7.15 -8.64 -5.33
N PRO A 45 -7.66 -8.02 -6.40
CA PRO A 45 -7.36 -8.45 -7.76
C PRO A 45 -5.90 -8.15 -8.11
N LEU A 46 -5.26 -9.06 -8.84
CA LEU A 46 -3.91 -8.87 -9.39
C LEU A 46 -3.92 -8.48 -10.88
N PHE A 47 -5.06 -8.63 -11.54
CA PHE A 47 -5.25 -8.34 -12.94
C PHE A 47 -6.49 -7.46 -13.13
N ASN A 48 -6.46 -6.58 -14.13
CA ASN A 48 -7.63 -5.83 -14.54
C ASN A 48 -8.61 -6.72 -15.36
N ALA A 49 -9.74 -6.15 -15.77
CA ALA A 49 -10.75 -6.85 -16.55
C ALA A 49 -10.23 -7.39 -17.91
N GLN A 50 -9.17 -6.79 -18.45
CA GLN A 50 -8.51 -7.21 -19.69
C GLN A 50 -7.37 -8.22 -19.45
N GLY A 51 -7.16 -8.68 -18.22
CA GLY A 51 -6.11 -9.64 -17.89
C GLY A 51 -4.70 -9.04 -17.79
N LYS A 52 -4.55 -7.70 -17.79
CA LYS A 52 -3.26 -7.04 -17.58
C LYS A 52 -2.94 -6.98 -16.09
N ALA A 53 -1.70 -7.32 -15.75
CA ALA A 53 -1.19 -7.26 -14.38
C ALA A 53 -1.30 -5.83 -13.82
N LEU A 54 -1.89 -5.71 -12.62
CA LEU A 54 -2.03 -4.44 -11.90
C LEU A 54 -0.74 -4.03 -11.21
N TYR A 55 0.08 -5.01 -10.79
CA TYR A 55 1.31 -4.78 -10.04
C TYR A 55 2.50 -5.54 -10.68
N PRO A 56 2.87 -5.27 -11.94
CA PRO A 56 3.74 -6.14 -12.73
C PRO A 56 5.10 -6.42 -12.06
N LEU A 57 5.77 -5.40 -11.53
CA LEU A 57 7.06 -5.56 -10.84
C LEU A 57 6.92 -6.35 -9.54
N LEU A 58 5.94 -5.98 -8.71
CA LEU A 58 5.66 -6.67 -7.46
C LEU A 58 5.29 -8.13 -7.68
N MET A 59 4.46 -8.41 -8.68
CA MET A 59 4.05 -9.77 -9.01
C MET A 59 5.23 -10.61 -9.48
N ALA A 60 6.12 -10.06 -10.31
CA ALA A 60 7.33 -10.77 -10.73
C ALA A 60 8.22 -11.14 -9.53
N GLU A 61 8.42 -10.22 -8.58
CA GLU A 61 9.18 -10.50 -7.35
C GLU A 61 8.50 -11.57 -6.49
N LEU A 62 7.18 -11.46 -6.30
CA LEU A 62 6.42 -12.42 -5.50
C LEU A 62 6.37 -13.80 -6.17
N ASP A 63 6.27 -13.87 -7.49
CA ASP A 63 6.34 -15.14 -8.22
C ASP A 63 7.71 -15.82 -8.01
N ALA A 64 8.80 -15.04 -8.03
CA ALA A 64 10.14 -15.55 -7.72
C ALA A 64 10.27 -16.03 -6.27
N ILE A 65 9.75 -15.27 -5.31
CA ILE A 65 9.76 -15.62 -3.89
C ILE A 65 8.90 -16.87 -3.61
N LYS A 66 7.72 -16.98 -4.24
CA LYS A 66 6.80 -18.12 -4.03
C LYS A 66 7.43 -19.44 -4.48
N LYS A 67 8.25 -19.45 -5.53
CA LYS A 67 8.99 -20.65 -5.97
C LYS A 67 9.89 -21.22 -4.87
N LEU A 68 10.35 -20.38 -3.94
CA LEU A 68 11.14 -20.78 -2.78
C LEU A 68 10.27 -21.26 -1.59
N ARG A 69 8.95 -21.41 -1.76
CA ARG A 69 7.97 -21.80 -0.74
C ARG A 69 7.06 -22.95 -1.21
N PRO A 70 7.61 -24.09 -1.65
CA PRO A 70 6.82 -25.19 -2.20
C PRO A 70 5.83 -25.81 -1.19
N THR A 71 6.17 -25.75 0.10
CA THR A 71 5.34 -26.27 1.20
C THR A 71 4.60 -25.18 1.98
N GLY A 72 4.61 -23.94 1.48
CA GLY A 72 3.86 -22.85 2.09
C GLY A 72 4.59 -22.04 3.16
N GLY A 73 3.80 -21.46 4.06
CA GLY A 73 4.27 -20.65 5.19
C GLY A 73 4.64 -19.21 4.82
N LEU A 74 5.37 -18.51 5.70
CA LEU A 74 5.69 -17.10 5.50
C LEU A 74 6.30 -16.84 4.12
N MET A 75 5.68 -15.91 3.40
CA MET A 75 6.10 -15.51 2.06
C MET A 75 7.48 -14.85 2.14
N LEU A 76 7.60 -13.80 2.96
CA LEU A 76 8.84 -13.08 3.18
C LEU A 76 9.60 -13.65 4.37
N ARG A 77 10.80 -14.17 4.10
CA ARG A 77 11.75 -14.68 5.10
C ARG A 77 13.11 -14.04 4.85
N ARG A 78 14.02 -14.13 5.82
CA ARG A 78 15.37 -13.62 5.68
C ARG A 78 16.17 -14.48 4.71
N ASP A 79 16.89 -13.84 3.79
CA ASP A 79 17.80 -14.53 2.89
C ASP A 79 18.88 -15.29 3.68
N GLY A 80 19.32 -16.42 3.14
CA GLY A 80 20.29 -17.33 3.76
C GLY A 80 19.72 -18.17 4.91
N SER A 81 19.15 -17.56 5.94
CA SER A 81 18.67 -18.27 7.14
C SER A 81 17.27 -18.87 7.00
N SER A 82 16.44 -18.37 6.06
CA SER A 82 15.02 -18.74 5.92
C SER A 82 14.19 -18.55 7.19
N LEU A 83 14.69 -17.79 8.16
CA LEU A 83 13.98 -17.46 9.39
C LEU A 83 13.02 -16.28 9.16
N PRO A 84 11.96 -16.15 9.98
CA PRO A 84 11.11 -14.98 9.96
C PRO A 84 11.89 -13.68 10.19
N TRP A 85 11.30 -12.58 9.74
CA TRP A 85 11.82 -11.23 9.97
C TRP A 85 11.46 -10.67 11.35
N PHE A 86 10.46 -11.23 12.02
CA PHE A 86 10.07 -10.88 13.38
C PHE A 86 10.79 -11.76 14.43
N GLY A 87 11.00 -11.19 15.62
CA GLY A 87 11.55 -11.88 16.80
C GLY A 87 10.47 -12.39 17.75
N LYS A 88 10.83 -12.61 19.02
CA LYS A 88 9.86 -12.99 20.07
C LYS A 88 8.77 -11.92 20.17
N GLY A 89 7.50 -12.36 20.25
CA GLY A 89 6.36 -11.45 20.42
C GLY A 89 6.06 -10.57 19.20
N GLU A 90 6.29 -11.07 17.97
CA GLU A 90 5.96 -10.35 16.72
C GLU A 90 6.73 -9.02 16.53
N ILE A 91 7.85 -8.82 17.25
CA ILE A 91 8.65 -7.59 17.21
C ILE A 91 9.45 -7.49 15.90
N LEU A 92 9.34 -6.37 15.18
CA LEU A 92 9.96 -6.12 13.86
C LEU A 92 11.24 -5.26 13.90
N THR A 93 11.93 -5.19 15.04
CA THR A 93 13.14 -4.35 15.23
C THR A 93 14.20 -4.58 14.15
N GLN A 94 14.38 -5.81 13.65
CA GLN A 94 15.35 -6.09 12.61
C GLN A 94 14.97 -5.41 11.28
N VAL A 95 13.71 -5.49 10.86
CA VAL A 95 13.19 -4.81 9.66
C VAL A 95 13.38 -3.31 9.80
N GLN A 96 13.00 -2.74 10.94
CA GLN A 96 13.11 -1.31 11.20
C GLN A 96 14.57 -0.84 11.14
N ARG A 97 15.49 -1.58 11.77
CA ARG A 97 16.92 -1.27 11.77
C ARG A 97 17.54 -1.35 10.38
N ILE A 98 17.20 -2.37 9.58
CA ILE A 98 17.73 -2.50 8.21
C ILE A 98 17.14 -1.41 7.31
N SER A 99 15.84 -1.18 7.39
CA SER A 99 15.19 -0.06 6.69
C SER A 99 15.88 1.26 7.04
N LYS A 100 16.22 1.46 8.32
CA LYS A 100 16.91 2.65 8.77
C LYS A 100 18.30 2.81 8.13
N LYS A 101 19.07 1.73 8.06
CA LYS A 101 20.38 1.73 7.40
C LYS A 101 20.27 2.09 5.92
N ILE A 102 19.28 1.52 5.21
CA ILE A 102 19.05 1.80 3.79
C ILE A 102 18.70 3.28 3.58
N ILE A 103 17.82 3.83 4.41
CA ILE A 103 17.40 5.25 4.35
C ILE A 103 18.61 6.19 4.50
N LEU A 104 19.44 5.94 5.51
CA LEU A 104 20.64 6.76 5.75
C LEU A 104 21.67 6.60 4.64
N ALA A 105 21.89 5.37 4.16
CA ALA A 105 22.81 5.09 3.05
C ALA A 105 22.37 5.75 1.74
N ALA A 106 21.05 5.92 1.53
CA ALA A 106 20.49 6.64 0.39
C ALA A 106 20.52 8.17 0.54
N GLY A 107 21.10 8.71 1.64
CA GLY A 107 21.14 10.16 1.90
C GLY A 107 19.78 10.77 2.22
N LEU A 108 18.79 9.96 2.59
CA LEU A 108 17.44 10.41 2.89
C LEU A 108 17.30 10.84 4.34
N ARG A 109 16.25 11.62 4.60
CA ARG A 109 16.04 12.25 5.91
C ARG A 109 15.89 11.23 7.05
N PRO A 110 16.54 11.46 8.21
CA PRO A 110 16.63 10.51 9.31
C PRO A 110 15.36 10.37 10.16
N GLU A 111 14.27 11.05 9.84
CA GLU A 111 12.95 10.80 10.43
C GLU A 111 12.18 9.71 9.66
N LEU A 112 12.60 9.41 8.43
CA LEU A 112 11.91 8.42 7.61
C LEU A 112 12.07 7.00 8.18
N THR A 113 11.02 6.23 8.01
CA THR A 113 10.88 4.83 8.45
C THR A 113 10.36 3.97 7.31
N PHE A 114 10.31 2.65 7.49
CA PHE A 114 9.67 1.77 6.50
C PHE A 114 8.22 2.19 6.23
N THR A 115 7.45 2.53 7.26
CA THR A 115 6.05 2.95 7.08
C THR A 115 5.93 4.25 6.26
N SER A 116 6.94 5.14 6.30
CA SER A 116 7.00 6.35 5.45
C SER A 116 7.00 5.99 3.96
N PHE A 117 7.88 5.07 3.53
CA PHE A 117 7.96 4.58 2.14
C PHE A 117 6.97 3.49 1.79
N GLY A 118 6.22 2.97 2.76
CA GLY A 118 5.20 1.98 2.53
C GLY A 118 3.84 2.66 2.46
N ARG A 119 3.08 2.47 3.54
CA ARG A 119 1.68 2.87 3.61
C ARG A 119 1.49 4.38 3.46
N HIS A 120 2.32 5.23 4.05
CA HIS A 120 2.13 6.70 3.94
C HIS A 120 2.36 7.20 2.52
N GLY A 121 3.51 6.86 1.94
CA GLY A 121 3.85 7.26 0.57
C GLY A 121 2.82 6.76 -0.45
N GLY A 122 2.47 5.46 -0.39
CA GLY A 122 1.45 4.90 -1.28
C GLY A 122 0.06 5.52 -1.08
N THR A 123 -0.30 5.90 0.15
CA THR A 123 -1.59 6.57 0.40
C THR A 123 -1.61 7.98 -0.17
N THR A 124 -0.47 8.68 -0.10
CA THR A 124 -0.32 10.03 -0.65
C THR A 124 -0.40 9.99 -2.19
N GLU A 125 0.33 9.09 -2.84
CA GLU A 125 0.23 8.88 -4.30
C GLU A 125 -1.20 8.52 -4.71
N ALA A 126 -1.82 7.58 -3.99
CA ALA A 126 -3.18 7.16 -4.27
C ALA A 126 -4.16 8.34 -4.19
N SER A 127 -4.04 9.20 -3.18
CA SER A 127 -4.86 10.41 -3.07
C SER A 127 -4.62 11.38 -4.24
N ALA A 128 -3.35 11.63 -4.58
CA ALA A 128 -2.97 12.53 -5.67
C ALA A 128 -3.46 12.02 -7.04
N SER A 129 -3.57 10.71 -7.23
CA SER A 129 -4.08 10.09 -8.47
C SER A 129 -5.58 10.33 -8.74
N GLY A 130 -6.30 10.97 -7.80
CA GLY A 130 -7.72 11.27 -7.94
C GLY A 130 -8.65 10.13 -7.52
N LEU A 131 -8.15 9.15 -6.75
CA LEU A 131 -8.99 8.15 -6.10
C LEU A 131 -10.06 8.84 -5.24
N THR A 132 -11.29 8.36 -5.34
CA THR A 132 -12.35 8.78 -4.42
C THR A 132 -12.02 8.29 -3.00
N GLU A 133 -12.54 8.99 -2.00
CA GLU A 133 -12.42 8.58 -0.60
C GLU A 133 -12.85 7.13 -0.39
N THR A 134 -13.96 6.69 -0.99
CA THR A 134 -14.43 5.31 -0.90
C THR A 134 -13.44 4.31 -1.49
N GLN A 135 -12.85 4.59 -2.65
CA GLN A 135 -11.87 3.70 -3.26
C GLN A 135 -10.59 3.63 -2.42
N LEU A 136 -10.15 4.76 -1.87
CA LEU A 136 -8.99 4.82 -1.00
C LEU A 136 -9.22 4.04 0.29
N MET A 137 -10.37 4.26 0.93
CA MET A 137 -10.85 3.55 2.12
C MET A 137 -10.85 2.03 1.91
N GLN A 138 -11.37 1.56 0.78
CA GLN A 138 -11.37 0.15 0.40
C GLN A 138 -9.94 -0.38 0.21
N LYS A 139 -9.12 0.32 -0.60
CA LYS A 139 -7.75 -0.10 -0.92
C LYS A 139 -6.87 -0.23 0.32
N GLY A 140 -6.96 0.70 1.27
CA GLY A 140 -6.18 0.63 2.51
C GLY A 140 -6.87 -0.08 3.67
N GLN A 141 -8.07 -0.63 3.48
CA GLN A 141 -8.85 -1.35 4.48
C GLN A 141 -9.05 -0.56 5.78
N TRP A 142 -9.34 0.74 5.67
CA TRP A 142 -9.61 1.60 6.82
C TRP A 142 -11.08 1.48 7.26
N SER A 143 -11.31 1.51 8.57
CA SER A 143 -12.66 1.49 9.17
C SER A 143 -13.29 2.86 9.29
N SER A 144 -12.50 3.94 9.21
CA SER A 144 -12.98 5.32 9.23
C SER A 144 -12.07 6.26 8.43
N THR A 145 -12.65 7.37 7.97
CA THR A 145 -11.94 8.43 7.25
C THR A 145 -10.92 9.12 8.15
N ALA A 146 -11.20 9.24 9.45
CA ALA A 146 -10.22 9.70 10.44
C ALA A 146 -8.97 8.80 10.51
N ALA A 147 -9.15 7.48 10.48
CA ALA A 147 -8.02 6.55 10.45
C ALA A 147 -7.22 6.62 9.14
N MET A 148 -7.89 6.93 8.02
CA MET A 148 -7.27 7.17 6.72
C MET A 148 -6.49 8.49 6.72
N ALA A 149 -7.05 9.57 7.29
CA ALA A 149 -6.44 10.90 7.31
C ALA A 149 -5.05 10.93 7.96
N HIS A 150 -4.78 10.07 8.95
CA HIS A 150 -3.44 9.93 9.53
C HIS A 150 -2.35 9.51 8.53
N TYR A 151 -2.74 8.93 7.39
CA TYR A 151 -1.82 8.49 6.35
C TYR A 151 -1.68 9.46 5.18
N LEU A 152 -2.60 10.42 5.08
CA LEU A 152 -2.58 11.48 4.08
C LEU A 152 -1.65 12.60 4.56
N HIS A 153 -0.74 13.00 3.68
CA HIS A 153 0.17 14.11 3.91
C HIS A 153 -0.12 15.24 2.94
N ASP A 154 0.38 16.43 3.29
CA ASP A 154 0.25 17.61 2.46
C ASP A 154 0.84 17.38 1.06
N ASP A 155 0.03 17.71 0.05
CA ASP A 155 0.38 17.63 -1.36
C ASP A 155 -0.04 18.93 -2.07
N ASP A 156 0.93 19.60 -2.68
CA ASP A 156 0.71 20.86 -3.38
C ASP A 156 -0.12 20.66 -4.65
N GLU A 157 -0.02 19.51 -5.31
CA GLU A 157 -0.83 19.19 -6.49
C GLU A 157 -2.32 19.12 -6.12
N ALA A 158 -2.65 18.42 -5.03
CA ALA A 158 -4.01 18.37 -4.50
C ALA A 158 -4.54 19.77 -4.14
N LYS A 159 -3.72 20.63 -3.51
CA LYS A 159 -4.09 22.02 -3.18
C LYS A 159 -4.36 22.85 -4.44
N GLN A 160 -3.51 22.72 -5.46
CA GLN A 160 -3.68 23.39 -6.75
C GLN A 160 -4.95 22.93 -7.47
N GLU A 161 -5.19 21.62 -7.54
CA GLU A 161 -6.37 21.05 -8.18
C GLU A 161 -7.67 21.51 -7.48
N ALA A 162 -7.68 21.54 -6.15
CA ALA A 162 -8.79 22.06 -5.36
C ALA A 162 -9.09 23.53 -5.68
N GLN A 163 -8.05 24.37 -5.80
CA GLN A 163 -8.22 25.77 -6.16
C GLN A 163 -8.73 25.94 -7.60
N MET A 164 -8.22 25.15 -8.55
CA MET A 164 -8.69 25.14 -9.94
C MET A 164 -10.17 24.76 -10.05
N LYS A 165 -10.63 23.77 -9.26
CA LYS A 165 -12.05 23.40 -9.15
C LYS A 165 -12.90 24.59 -8.67
N ARG A 166 -12.44 25.36 -7.69
CA ARG A 166 -13.13 26.57 -7.19
C ARG A 166 -13.21 27.66 -8.25
N ILE A 167 -12.11 27.94 -8.97
CA ILE A 167 -12.07 28.92 -10.06
C ILE A 167 -13.08 28.53 -11.16
N LYS A 168 -13.10 27.26 -11.58
CA LYS A 168 -14.04 26.74 -12.58
C LYS A 168 -15.51 26.89 -12.15
N ARG A 169 -15.83 26.64 -10.87
CA ARG A 169 -17.18 26.84 -10.32
C ARG A 169 -17.61 28.32 -10.42
N ARG A 170 -16.74 29.25 -10.03
CA ARG A 170 -17.02 30.70 -10.10
C ARG A 170 -17.28 31.16 -11.54
N ALA A 171 -16.46 30.70 -12.49
CA ALA A 171 -16.65 31.02 -13.91
C ALA A 171 -18.01 30.51 -14.45
N ARG A 172 -18.43 29.30 -14.06
CA ARG A 172 -19.75 28.75 -14.43
C ARG A 172 -20.91 29.59 -13.87
N GLN A 173 -20.82 29.98 -12.60
CA GLN A 173 -21.85 30.81 -11.96
C GLN A 173 -21.93 32.20 -12.60
N ALA A 174 -20.79 32.83 -12.89
CA ALA A 174 -20.75 34.13 -13.58
C ALA A 174 -21.37 34.06 -14.99
N LYS A 175 -21.16 32.95 -15.72
CA LYS A 175 -21.78 32.73 -17.03
C LYS A 175 -23.31 32.57 -16.91
N GLN A 176 -23.79 31.83 -15.92
CA GLN A 176 -25.23 31.65 -15.68
C GLN A 176 -25.92 32.95 -15.25
N ALA A 177 -25.24 33.79 -14.45
CA ALA A 177 -25.76 35.09 -14.02
C ALA A 177 -25.90 36.10 -15.17
N LYS A 178 -25.15 35.95 -16.27
CA LYS A 178 -25.24 36.80 -17.48
C LYS A 178 -26.34 36.40 -18.45
N ILE A 179 -26.93 35.21 -18.27
CA ILE A 179 -27.99 34.67 -19.15
C ILE A 179 -29.40 34.92 -18.57
N LYS A 180 -29.47 35.33 -17.30
CA LYS A 180 -30.68 35.86 -16.66
C LYS A 180 -30.69 37.38 -16.76
#